data_AF-A0A7Z2KQ69-F1
#
_entry.id   AF-A0A7Z2KQ69-F1
#
_cell.length_a   1.000
_cell.length_b   1.000
_cell.length_c   1.000
_cell.angle_alpha   90.00
_cell.angle_beta   90.00
_cell.angle_gamma   90.00
#
_symmetry.space_group_name_H-M   'P 1'
#
loop_
_entity.id
_entity.type
_entity.pdbx_description
1 polymer ?
#
loop_
_entity_poly.entity_id
_entity_poly.type
_entity_poly.pdbx_seq_one_letter_code
_entity_poly.pdbx_strand_id
1 'polypeptide(L)'
;MTDQAKNDAQPVIDAVVVGDVQRLLRALRGLTKALPEVFIRVTGQLLSTKQFESVSAACFGFGAISDFYHADGKVFGAVYTDTFLMIRQVGPVGVGMAYEEVRKLVLEVRAEYDETVLKKAMQLKGSLEELDRLLSGHSFADSKLISMAHADLFKGQALLVAALNPIRRE
;
A
#
# COMPACT_ATOMS: atom_id res chain seq x y z
N MET A 1 -3.06 1.66 16.37
CA MET A 1 -2.71 0.45 15.59
C MET A 1 -2.82 -0.76 16.50
N THR A 2 -3.39 -1.88 16.05
CA THR A 2 -3.27 -3.16 16.77
C THR A 2 -1.81 -3.63 16.72
N ASP A 3 -1.35 -4.36 17.74
CA ASP A 3 0.02 -4.91 17.80
C ASP A 3 0.35 -5.79 16.58
N GLN A 4 -0.69 -6.36 15.95
CA GLN A 4 -0.59 -7.14 14.72
C GLN A 4 -0.02 -6.35 13.52
N ALA A 5 -0.48 -5.11 13.30
CA ALA A 5 -0.04 -4.31 12.15
C ALA A 5 1.41 -3.79 12.29
N LYS A 6 1.93 -3.72 13.52
CA LYS A 6 3.37 -3.49 13.78
C LYS A 6 4.18 -4.75 13.52
N ASN A 7 3.69 -5.91 13.97
CA ASN A 7 4.34 -7.19 13.74
C ASN A 7 4.46 -7.55 12.25
N ASP A 8 3.48 -7.19 11.42
CA ASP A 8 3.47 -7.56 10.00
C ASP A 8 4.34 -6.64 9.11
N ALA A 9 4.62 -5.40 9.54
CA ALA A 9 5.58 -4.52 8.88
C ALA A 9 7.04 -4.82 9.29
N GLN A 10 7.24 -5.45 10.44
CA GLN A 10 8.55 -5.76 11.01
C GLN A 10 9.49 -6.50 10.04
N PRO A 11 9.06 -7.50 9.25
CA PRO A 11 9.95 -8.17 8.30
C PRO A 11 10.52 -7.25 7.22
N VAL A 12 9.79 -6.20 6.84
CA VAL A 12 10.26 -5.18 5.90
C VAL A 12 11.30 -4.30 6.58
N ILE A 13 11.04 -3.86 7.82
CA ILE A 13 11.97 -3.06 8.62
C ILE A 13 13.27 -3.84 8.83
N ASP A 14 13.19 -5.09 9.27
CA ASP A 14 14.36 -5.96 9.49
C ASP A 14 15.19 -6.14 8.22
N ALA A 15 14.53 -6.28 7.06
CA ALA A 15 15.24 -6.42 5.78
C ALA A 15 16.06 -5.16 5.45
N VAL A 16 15.49 -3.97 5.69
CA VAL A 16 16.19 -2.69 5.50
C VAL A 16 17.32 -2.52 6.52
N VAL A 17 17.09 -2.87 7.79
CA VAL A 17 18.10 -2.80 8.85
C VAL A 17 19.31 -3.69 8.54
N VAL A 18 19.07 -4.90 8.02
CA VAL A 18 20.14 -5.85 7.66
C VAL A 18 20.73 -5.57 6.26
N GLY A 19 20.04 -4.81 5.42
CA GLY A 19 20.50 -4.48 4.06
C GLY A 19 20.24 -5.59 3.03
N ASP A 20 19.22 -6.43 3.24
CA ASP A 20 18.95 -7.61 2.39
C ASP A 20 17.80 -7.36 1.40
N VAL A 21 18.17 -7.17 0.14
CA VAL A 21 17.27 -6.92 -1.00
C VAL A 21 16.29 -8.07 -1.24
N GLN A 22 16.75 -9.32 -1.13
CA GLN A 22 15.90 -10.49 -1.39
C GLN A 22 14.89 -10.69 -0.27
N ARG A 23 15.31 -10.44 0.97
CA ARG A 23 14.41 -10.44 2.13
C ARG A 23 13.39 -9.31 2.03
N LEU A 24 13.79 -8.12 1.57
CA LEU A 24 12.89 -7.00 1.35
C LEU A 24 11.80 -7.35 0.32
N LEU A 25 12.20 -7.91 -0.83
CA LEU A 25 11.27 -8.34 -1.87
C LEU A 25 10.23 -9.34 -1.36
N ARG A 26 10.70 -10.37 -0.64
CA ARG A 26 9.83 -11.40 -0.06
C ARG A 26 8.88 -10.81 0.96
N ALA A 27 9.37 -9.92 1.84
CA ALA A 27 8.55 -9.25 2.85
C ALA A 27 7.47 -8.38 2.22
N LEU A 28 7.80 -7.57 1.21
CA LEU A 28 6.84 -6.74 0.50
C LEU A 28 5.75 -7.57 -0.20
N ARG A 29 6.12 -8.66 -0.87
CA ARG A 29 5.16 -9.60 -1.49
C ARG A 29 4.31 -10.37 -0.47
N GLY A 30 4.80 -10.58 0.75
CA GLY A 30 4.00 -11.13 1.84
C GLY A 30 2.97 -10.11 2.34
N LEU A 31 3.41 -8.85 2.48
CA LEU A 31 2.61 -7.76 3.00
C LEU A 31 1.43 -7.40 2.07
N THR A 32 1.62 -7.46 0.74
CA THR A 32 0.51 -7.27 -0.23
C THR A 32 -0.65 -8.23 -0.02
N LYS A 33 -0.38 -9.44 0.48
CA LYS A 33 -1.38 -10.49 0.69
C LYS A 33 -2.03 -10.40 2.07
N ALA A 34 -1.23 -10.09 3.09
CA ALA A 34 -1.69 -10.07 4.47
C ALA A 34 -2.47 -8.79 4.81
N LEU A 35 -1.89 -7.62 4.49
CA LEU A 35 -2.40 -6.30 4.89
C LEU A 35 -2.12 -5.26 3.79
N PRO A 36 -2.99 -5.16 2.77
CA PRO A 36 -2.81 -4.19 1.68
C PRO A 36 -2.68 -2.73 2.14
N GLU A 37 -3.40 -2.33 3.18
CA GLU A 37 -3.30 -0.97 3.75
C GLU A 37 -1.90 -0.68 4.31
N VAL A 38 -1.29 -1.67 4.98
CA VAL A 38 0.05 -1.56 5.55
C VAL A 38 1.08 -1.57 4.43
N PHE A 39 0.87 -2.41 3.40
CA PHE A 39 1.70 -2.42 2.20
C PHE A 39 1.78 -1.05 1.53
N ILE A 40 0.63 -0.39 1.29
CA ILE A 40 0.59 0.93 0.65
C ILE A 40 1.31 1.98 1.51
N ARG A 41 1.08 1.98 2.83
CA ARG A 41 1.77 2.88 3.77
C ARG A 41 3.28 2.68 3.77
N VAL A 42 3.73 1.45 4.00
CA VAL A 42 5.16 1.08 4.10
C VAL A 42 5.89 1.42 2.81
N THR A 43 5.33 1.04 1.66
CA THR A 43 5.92 1.39 0.36
C THR A 43 5.92 2.89 0.11
N GLY A 44 4.96 3.64 0.68
CA GLY A 44 4.94 5.11 0.61
C GLY A 44 6.09 5.71 1.40
N GLN A 45 6.32 5.21 2.62
CA GLN A 45 7.43 5.64 3.48
C GLN A 45 8.80 5.26 2.91
N LEU A 46 8.93 4.10 2.25
CA LEU A 46 10.16 3.69 1.55
C LEU A 46 10.49 4.57 0.33
N LEU A 47 9.48 5.19 -0.30
CA LEU A 47 9.66 6.07 -1.45
C LEU A 47 9.79 7.54 -1.06
N SER A 48 9.16 7.95 0.04
CA SER A 48 9.16 9.33 0.51
C SER A 48 10.49 9.69 1.17
N THR A 49 11.23 10.59 0.52
CA THR A 49 12.41 11.23 1.12
C THR A 49 12.06 12.36 2.09
N LYS A 50 10.79 12.74 2.18
CA LYS A 50 10.32 13.70 3.18
C LYS A 50 10.32 13.02 4.55
N GLN A 51 11.14 13.53 5.45
CA GLN A 51 11.23 13.04 6.81
C GLN A 51 11.15 14.20 7.81
N PHE A 52 10.37 14.00 8.87
CA PHE A 52 10.38 14.89 10.02
C PHE A 52 11.48 14.42 10.99
N GLU A 53 12.43 15.31 11.27
CA GLU A 53 13.57 14.99 12.15
C GLU A 53 13.15 14.83 13.62
N SER A 54 12.06 15.49 14.00
CA SER A 54 11.49 15.46 15.35
C SER A 54 9.98 15.28 15.30
N VAL A 55 9.46 14.43 16.18
CA VAL A 55 8.04 14.11 16.29
C VAL A 55 7.61 14.19 17.74
N SER A 56 6.37 14.64 17.98
CA SER A 56 5.79 14.56 19.31
C SER A 56 5.55 13.10 19.71
N ALA A 57 5.78 12.77 20.97
CA ALA A 57 5.46 11.47 21.57
C ALA A 57 3.96 11.15 21.41
N ALA A 58 3.10 12.16 21.32
CA ALA A 58 1.67 11.99 21.05
C ALA A 58 1.36 11.46 19.64
N CYS A 59 2.30 11.56 18.69
CA CYS A 59 2.14 11.04 17.33
C CYS A 59 2.33 9.51 17.25
N PHE A 60 2.85 8.87 18.30
CA PHE A 60 3.05 7.42 18.33
C PHE A 60 1.71 6.70 18.49
N GLY A 61 1.37 5.84 17.52
CA GLY A 61 0.13 5.05 17.51
C GLY A 61 -0.83 5.35 16.35
N PHE A 62 -0.62 6.49 15.66
CA PHE A 62 -1.46 6.96 14.55
C PHE A 62 -0.95 6.59 13.15
N GLY A 63 0.15 5.81 13.04
CA GLY A 63 0.72 5.41 11.75
C GLY A 63 1.30 6.56 10.92
N ALA A 64 1.39 7.77 11.49
CA ALA A 64 1.92 8.98 10.85
C ALA A 64 3.45 9.10 10.95
N ILE A 65 4.09 8.19 11.70
CA ILE A 65 5.53 8.18 11.92
C ILE A 65 6.16 7.19 10.94
N SER A 66 7.24 7.61 10.27
CA SER A 66 7.97 6.75 9.34
C SER A 66 8.75 5.68 10.10
N ASP A 67 8.62 4.43 9.67
CA ASP A 67 9.46 3.32 10.15
C ASP A 67 10.86 3.33 9.48
N PHE A 68 11.08 4.23 8.52
CA PHE A 68 12.31 4.34 7.75
C PHE A 68 12.96 5.72 7.88
N TYR A 69 14.28 5.74 7.85
CA TYR A 69 15.11 6.94 7.89
C TYR A 69 15.90 7.07 6.59
N HIS A 70 15.87 8.25 5.95
CA HIS A 70 16.53 8.49 4.67
C HIS A 70 17.71 9.44 4.88
N ALA A 71 18.92 9.00 4.54
CA ALA A 71 20.11 9.84 4.54
C ALA A 71 21.16 9.31 3.57
N ASP A 72 21.98 10.21 3.03
CA ASP A 72 23.15 9.87 2.20
C ASP A 72 22.84 8.93 1.02
N GLY A 73 21.67 9.10 0.39
CA GLY A 73 21.22 8.26 -0.72
C GLY A 73 20.85 6.82 -0.31
N LYS A 74 20.61 6.58 0.98
CA LYS A 74 20.25 5.29 1.55
C LYS A 74 18.98 5.37 2.40
N VAL A 75 18.34 4.21 2.57
CA VAL A 75 17.20 3.98 3.45
C VAL A 75 17.65 3.08 4.60
N PHE A 76 17.37 3.50 5.82
CA PHE A 76 17.68 2.81 7.07
C PHE A 76 16.38 2.51 7.82
N GLY A 77 16.45 1.64 8.83
CA GLY A 77 15.40 1.60 9.85
C GLY A 77 15.42 2.89 10.66
N ALA A 78 14.25 3.38 11.08
CA ALA A 78 14.15 4.53 11.97
C ALA A 78 14.14 4.10 13.44
N VAL A 79 14.94 4.78 14.27
CA VAL A 79 14.81 4.75 15.73
C VAL A 79 14.45 6.13 16.24
N TYR A 80 13.57 6.19 17.23
CA TYR A 80 13.14 7.45 17.83
C TYR A 80 13.61 7.50 19.27
N THR A 81 14.55 8.39 19.57
CA THR A 81 15.11 8.59 20.90
C THR A 81 14.42 9.76 21.60
N ASP A 82 14.17 9.61 22.90
CA ASP A 82 13.62 10.69 23.72
C ASP A 82 14.66 11.81 23.86
N THR A 83 14.23 13.06 23.63
CA THR A 83 15.09 14.24 23.76
C THR A 83 14.63 15.14 24.91
N PHE A 84 13.67 16.04 24.67
CA PHE A 84 13.12 16.94 25.68
C PHE A 84 11.61 17.14 25.48
N LEU A 85 10.85 17.28 26.57
CA LEU A 85 9.44 17.72 26.56
C LEU A 85 8.52 16.95 25.58
N MET A 86 8.43 15.63 25.74
CA MET A 86 7.61 14.76 24.88
C MET A 86 7.99 14.84 23.38
N ILE A 87 9.21 15.24 23.03
CA ILE A 87 9.71 15.22 21.65
C ILE A 87 10.70 14.05 21.50
N ARG A 88 10.55 13.31 20.41
CA ARG A 88 11.50 12.28 19.98
C ARG A 88 12.21 12.69 18.71
N GLN A 89 13.50 12.44 18.66
CA GLN A 89 14.33 12.68 17.49
C GLN A 89 14.56 11.37 16.76
N VAL A 90 14.48 11.40 15.43
CA VAL A 90 14.72 10.22 14.60
C VAL A 90 16.19 10.07 14.26
N GLY A 91 16.67 8.83 14.26
CA GLY A 91 18.00 8.47 13.79
C GLY A 91 17.98 7.19 12.95
N PRO A 92 19.06 6.93 12.20
CA PRO A 92 19.21 5.70 11.42
C PRO A 92 19.57 4.51 12.31
N VAL A 93 19.08 3.32 11.94
CA VAL A 93 19.49 2.04 12.48
C VAL A 93 19.79 1.04 11.36
N GLY A 94 20.87 0.29 11.54
CA GLY A 94 21.28 -0.80 10.66
C GLY A 94 22.26 -0.39 9.57
N VAL A 95 22.51 -1.33 8.65
CA VAL A 95 23.40 -1.16 7.49
C VAL A 95 22.77 -0.22 6.45
N GLY A 96 21.44 -0.27 6.35
CA GLY A 96 20.67 0.45 5.35
C GLY A 96 20.85 -0.11 3.93
N MET A 97 20.07 0.42 3.00
CA MET A 97 20.05 0.01 1.60
C MET A 97 20.14 1.22 0.68
N ALA A 98 20.70 1.06 -0.51
CA ALA A 98 20.73 2.13 -1.51
C ALA A 98 19.29 2.53 -1.90
N TYR A 99 18.99 3.83 -1.85
CA TYR A 99 17.64 4.34 -2.10
C TYR A 99 17.16 3.98 -3.51
N GLU A 100 18.00 4.08 -4.53
CA GLU A 100 17.62 3.74 -5.90
C GLU A 100 17.27 2.25 -6.07
N GLU A 101 17.94 1.37 -5.34
CA GLU A 101 17.65 -0.06 -5.36
C GLU A 101 16.31 -0.37 -4.66
N VAL A 102 16.09 0.23 -3.48
CA VAL A 102 14.81 0.16 -2.76
C VAL A 102 13.68 0.71 -3.63
N ARG A 103 13.89 1.88 -4.24
CA ARG A 103 12.92 2.57 -5.09
C ARG A 103 12.51 1.70 -6.27
N LYS A 104 13.49 1.14 -7.01
CA LYS A 104 13.21 0.25 -8.14
C LYS A 104 12.37 -0.95 -7.70
N LEU A 105 12.76 -1.58 -6.60
CA LEU A 105 12.11 -2.79 -6.10
C LEU A 105 10.68 -2.51 -5.60
N VAL A 106 10.49 -1.42 -4.86
CA VAL A 106 9.17 -1.02 -4.37
C VAL A 106 8.23 -0.68 -5.53
N LEU A 107 8.72 0.00 -6.57
CA LEU A 107 7.92 0.32 -7.75
C LEU A 107 7.52 -0.94 -8.51
N GLU A 108 8.41 -1.93 -8.62
CA GLU A 108 8.12 -3.23 -9.24
C GLU A 108 7.00 -3.96 -8.48
N VAL A 109 7.12 -4.10 -7.16
CA VAL A 109 6.08 -4.80 -6.35
C VAL A 109 4.76 -4.02 -6.33
N ARG A 110 4.80 -2.68 -6.35
CA ARG A 110 3.59 -1.86 -6.50
C ARG A 110 2.90 -2.08 -7.84
N ALA A 111 3.67 -2.19 -8.93
CA ALA A 111 3.12 -2.48 -10.25
C ALA A 111 2.47 -3.88 -10.30
N GLU A 112 3.12 -4.90 -9.72
CA GLU A 112 2.53 -6.26 -9.58
C GLU A 112 1.22 -6.23 -8.79
N TYR A 113 1.18 -5.44 -7.71
CA TYR A 113 -0.03 -5.27 -6.90
C TYR A 113 -1.14 -4.55 -7.68
N ASP A 114 -0.83 -3.44 -8.35
CA ASP A 114 -1.80 -2.68 -9.17
C ASP A 114 -2.35 -3.52 -10.33
N GLU A 115 -1.51 -4.34 -10.97
CA GLU A 115 -1.95 -5.30 -11.99
C GLU A 115 -2.92 -6.33 -11.40
N THR A 116 -2.67 -6.79 -10.17
CA THR A 116 -3.55 -7.72 -9.47
C THR A 116 -4.92 -7.08 -9.17
N VAL A 117 -4.95 -5.82 -8.72
CA VAL A 117 -6.20 -5.10 -8.49
C VAL A 117 -6.94 -4.83 -9.81
N LEU A 118 -6.21 -4.49 -10.88
CA LEU A 118 -6.79 -4.31 -12.21
C LEU A 118 -7.43 -5.61 -12.72
N LYS A 119 -6.74 -6.75 -12.58
CA LYS A 119 -7.29 -8.07 -12.93
C LYS A 119 -8.60 -8.35 -12.18
N LYS A 120 -8.68 -8.00 -10.89
CA LYS A 120 -9.92 -8.13 -10.11
C LYS A 120 -11.04 -7.21 -10.61
N ALA A 121 -10.73 -5.96 -10.94
CA ALA A 121 -11.70 -5.02 -11.52
C ALA A 121 -12.22 -5.49 -12.89
N MET A 122 -11.36 -6.12 -13.70
CA MET A 122 -11.75 -6.71 -14.99
C MET A 122 -12.56 -8.00 -14.82
N GLN A 123 -12.24 -8.84 -13.83
CA GLN A 123 -13.05 -10.02 -13.49
C GLN A 123 -14.47 -9.61 -13.09
N LEU A 124 -14.62 -8.51 -12.33
CA LEU A 124 -15.93 -7.98 -11.98
C LEU A 124 -16.76 -7.68 -13.23
N LYS A 125 -16.16 -7.04 -14.25
CA LYS A 125 -16.84 -6.77 -15.53
C LYS A 125 -17.39 -8.06 -16.15
N GLY A 126 -16.59 -9.12 -16.23
CA GLY A 126 -17.04 -10.40 -16.79
C GLY A 126 -18.19 -11.03 -16.00
N SER A 127 -18.15 -10.95 -14.66
CA SER A 127 -19.25 -11.42 -13.81
C SER A 127 -20.53 -10.60 -13.98
N LEU A 128 -20.42 -9.29 -14.23
CA LEU A 128 -21.58 -8.43 -14.54
C LEU A 128 -22.22 -8.81 -15.87
N GLU A 129 -21.42 -9.00 -16.91
CA GLU A 129 -21.91 -9.44 -18.23
C GLU A 129 -22.58 -10.82 -18.17
N GLU A 130 -22.05 -11.74 -17.35
CA GLU A 130 -22.66 -13.04 -17.12
C GLU A 130 -24.02 -12.93 -16.41
N LEU A 131 -24.11 -12.08 -15.38
CA LEU A 131 -25.36 -11.82 -14.68
C LEU A 131 -26.42 -11.24 -15.63
N ASP A 132 -26.05 -10.27 -16.47
CA ASP A 132 -26.97 -9.70 -17.47
C ASP A 132 -27.54 -10.78 -18.40
N ARG A 133 -26.69 -11.70 -18.86
CA ARG A 133 -27.10 -12.81 -19.72
C ARG A 133 -28.06 -13.76 -19.02
N LEU A 134 -27.81 -14.09 -17.74
CA LEU A 134 -28.71 -14.95 -16.97
C LEU A 134 -30.06 -14.28 -16.70
N LEU A 135 -30.06 -12.95 -16.58
CA LEU A 135 -31.22 -12.15 -16.23
C LEU A 135 -32.06 -11.71 -17.45
N SER A 136 -31.55 -11.85 -18.67
CA SER A 136 -32.22 -11.38 -19.92
C SER A 136 -33.52 -12.10 -20.29
N GLY A 137 -33.97 -13.08 -19.52
CA GLY A 137 -35.23 -13.82 -19.72
C GLY A 137 -36.33 -13.51 -18.68
N HIS A 138 -36.09 -12.59 -17.75
CA HIS A 138 -37.03 -12.26 -16.67
C HIS A 138 -38.13 -11.29 -17.12
N SER A 139 -39.16 -11.09 -16.28
CA SER A 139 -40.35 -10.30 -16.61
C SER A 139 -40.01 -8.83 -16.95
N PHE A 140 -40.94 -8.09 -17.56
CA PHE A 140 -40.73 -6.67 -17.90
C PHE A 140 -40.42 -5.78 -16.67
N ALA A 141 -40.95 -6.12 -15.49
CA ALA A 141 -40.62 -5.41 -14.26
C ALA A 141 -39.18 -5.70 -13.82
N ASP A 142 -38.75 -6.96 -13.96
CA ASP A 142 -37.40 -7.39 -13.65
C ASP A 142 -36.39 -6.77 -14.62
N SER A 143 -36.70 -6.72 -15.92
CA SER A 143 -35.79 -6.19 -16.95
C SER A 143 -35.41 -4.72 -16.70
N LYS A 144 -36.33 -3.92 -16.17
CA LYS A 144 -36.07 -2.53 -15.78
C LYS A 144 -35.13 -2.44 -14.58
N LEU A 145 -35.33 -3.27 -13.55
CA LEU A 145 -34.46 -3.32 -12.38
C LEU A 145 -33.04 -3.83 -12.74
N ILE A 146 -32.97 -4.84 -13.61
CA ILE A 146 -31.72 -5.39 -14.16
C ILE A 146 -30.95 -4.29 -14.90
N SER A 147 -31.62 -3.54 -15.77
CA SER A 147 -30.98 -2.44 -16.51
C SER A 147 -30.44 -1.32 -15.62
N MET A 148 -31.12 -1.01 -14.50
CA MET A 148 -30.63 -0.03 -13.52
C MET A 148 -29.40 -0.55 -12.77
N ALA A 149 -29.46 -1.80 -12.29
CA ALA A 149 -28.33 -2.44 -11.62
C ALA A 149 -27.10 -2.53 -12.55
N HIS A 150 -27.30 -2.86 -13.82
CA HIS A 150 -26.25 -2.85 -14.84
C HIS A 150 -25.55 -1.50 -14.93
N ALA A 151 -26.31 -0.41 -15.11
CA ALA A 151 -25.75 0.92 -15.28
C ALA A 151 -24.90 1.36 -14.07
N ASP A 152 -25.39 1.10 -12.85
CA ASP A 152 -24.66 1.44 -11.62
C ASP A 152 -23.40 0.59 -11.43
N LEU A 153 -23.47 -0.71 -11.74
CA LEU A 153 -22.33 -1.62 -11.61
C LEU A 153 -21.23 -1.33 -12.65
N PHE A 154 -21.61 -1.04 -13.89
CA PHE A 154 -20.66 -0.61 -14.93
C PHE A 154 -20.00 0.72 -14.58
N LYS A 155 -20.77 1.68 -14.06
CA LYS A 155 -20.21 2.94 -13.56
C LYS A 155 -19.23 2.71 -12.40
N GLY A 156 -19.59 1.86 -11.44
CA GLY A 156 -18.71 1.47 -10.34
C GLY A 156 -17.41 0.83 -10.83
N GLN A 157 -17.49 -0.09 -11.80
CA GLN A 157 -16.32 -0.71 -12.41
C GLN A 157 -15.40 0.32 -13.08
N ALA A 158 -15.96 1.26 -13.84
CA ALA A 158 -15.18 2.33 -14.47
C ALA A 158 -14.47 3.22 -13.43
N LEU A 159 -15.14 3.53 -12.31
CA LEU A 159 -14.55 4.30 -11.21
C LEU A 159 -13.41 3.54 -10.51
N LEU A 160 -13.55 2.22 -10.32
CA LEU A 160 -12.48 1.38 -9.75
C LEU A 160 -11.26 1.34 -10.67
N VAL A 161 -11.46 1.20 -11.99
CA VAL A 161 -10.37 1.26 -12.97
C VAL A 161 -9.72 2.65 -12.97
N ALA A 162 -10.51 3.72 -12.90
CA ALA A 162 -9.98 5.08 -12.83
C ALA A 162 -9.17 5.35 -11.54
N ALA A 163 -9.54 4.74 -10.41
CA ALA A 163 -8.81 4.85 -9.15
C ALA A 163 -7.42 4.18 -9.19
N LEU A 164 -7.19 3.26 -10.14
CA LEU A 164 -5.89 2.64 -10.37
C LEU A 164 -4.97 3.48 -11.25
N ASN A 165 -5.45 4.61 -11.80
CA ASN A 165 -4.65 5.45 -12.68
C ASN A 165 -3.53 6.17 -11.89
N PRO A 166 -2.25 5.95 -12.22
CA PRO A 166 -1.11 6.46 -11.45
C PRO A 166 -1.02 7.99 -11.36
N ILE A 167 -1.67 8.74 -12.25
CA ILE A 167 -1.62 10.22 -12.31
C ILE A 167 -2.15 10.88 -11.01
N ARG A 168 -2.95 10.19 -10.19
CA ARG A 168 -3.53 10.76 -8.95
C ARG A 168 -2.82 10.38 -7.65
N ARG A 169 -1.71 9.63 -7.71
CA ARG A 169 -0.99 9.15 -6.51
C ARG A 169 0.29 9.98 -6.30
N GLU A 170 0.12 11.29 -6.10
CA GLU A 170 1.19 12.21 -5.65
C GLU A 170 1.32 12.22 -4.12
#